data_AF-A0A7W2I7A7-F1
#
_entry.id   AF-A0A7W2I7A7-F1
#
_cell.length_a   1.000
_cell.length_b   1.000
_cell.length_c   1.000
_cell.angle_alpha   90.00
_cell.angle_beta   90.00
_cell.angle_gamma   90.00
#
_symmetry.space_group_name_H-M   'P 1'
#
loop_
_entity.id
_entity.type
_entity.pdbx_description
1 polymer ?
#
loop_
_entity_poly.entity_id
_entity_poly.type
_entity_poly.pdbx_seq_one_letter_code
_entity_poly.pdbx_strand_id
1 'polypeptide(L)'
;MSTLALTGIEVPISNARANYNKLRLKYQRLAGQAAADFSNNFATLFKSIDDIHNKCADVVLPIMHEAAEVAVADLVAQGFYDIDFDAFAEYFAPYYKWEEDFAVIDDKYMAIVLKAEELDAYRTQRRESRGRWVGGGFGVSGAVKGAMQAGAMNLATGAVHGLFNLTAKGISAVGDALKKSELYNDPATKQALVNALYRAIFSMHFAYIDAVNDRKPESYTGFVTTDDETKASRLLQNVEAGRVPKEAIKQVMLDAFQLDPYNEDFFQLWLGEFGDQNGELEKLESYFGVSVVSSTKRDLIQAHKASLDFSTPEACDASLAALSKYSAAIGYQEFAKESQAIIALRSERDRERRTVDGVTYSSDAAAAEAKDELARTVKGVTYSTPEAAETARTQKKVGIWFFLALLVFPQITPFFTLRKGYSTTIRVISFAWGALFTSLFFTMGHR
;
A
#
# COMPACT_ATOMS: atom_id res chain seq x y z
N MET A 1 -3.01 -18.19 35.27
CA MET A 1 -3.85 -17.75 34.15
C MET A 1 -3.74 -16.23 34.14
N SER A 2 -3.44 -15.62 32.99
CA SER A 2 -3.50 -14.17 32.85
C SER A 2 -4.78 -13.78 32.12
N THR A 3 -5.30 -12.59 32.40
CA THR A 3 -6.51 -12.07 31.75
C THR A 3 -6.20 -10.72 31.15
N LEU A 4 -6.65 -10.49 29.91
CA LEU A 4 -6.59 -9.18 29.25
C LEU A 4 -8.00 -8.69 28.97
N ALA A 5 -8.22 -7.38 29.07
CA ALA A 5 -9.50 -6.77 28.73
C ALA A 5 -9.59 -6.55 27.20
N LEU A 6 -10.76 -6.84 26.62
CA LEU A 6 -11.07 -6.55 25.23
C LEU A 6 -12.54 -6.15 25.06
N THR A 7 -12.80 -4.88 24.84
CA THR A 7 -14.14 -4.26 24.74
C THR A 7 -15.01 -4.56 25.96
N GLY A 8 -14.42 -4.49 27.16
CA GLY A 8 -15.10 -4.77 28.41
C GLY A 8 -15.36 -6.25 28.70
N ILE A 9 -14.72 -7.16 27.96
CA ILE A 9 -14.74 -8.61 28.23
C ILE A 9 -13.36 -9.05 28.69
N GLU A 10 -13.33 -9.97 29.64
CA GLU A 10 -12.12 -10.65 30.07
C GLU A 10 -11.75 -11.78 29.11
N VAL A 11 -10.58 -11.67 28.47
CA VAL A 11 -10.01 -12.69 27.59
C VAL A 11 -9.01 -13.52 28.38
N PRO A 12 -9.33 -14.78 28.72
CA PRO A 12 -8.43 -15.64 29.47
C PRO A 12 -7.27 -16.12 28.59
N ILE A 13 -6.09 -16.17 29.17
CA ILE A 13 -4.88 -16.72 28.56
C ILE A 13 -4.36 -17.83 29.47
N SER A 14 -4.33 -19.05 28.93
CA SER A 14 -3.83 -20.21 29.66
C SER A 14 -2.35 -20.04 30.02
N ASN A 15 -1.91 -20.66 31.11
CA ASN A 15 -0.48 -20.63 31.48
C ASN A 15 0.40 -21.22 30.37
N ALA A 16 -0.07 -22.27 29.69
CA ALA A 16 0.62 -22.86 28.56
C ALA A 16 0.81 -21.85 27.42
N ARG A 17 -0.25 -21.12 27.05
CA ARG A 17 -0.17 -20.07 26.02
C ARG A 17 0.73 -18.92 26.45
N ALA A 18 0.64 -18.46 27.70
CA ALA A 18 1.49 -17.39 28.22
C ALA A 18 2.99 -17.79 28.20
N ASN A 19 3.30 -19.04 28.56
CA ASN A 19 4.67 -19.58 28.51
C ASN A 19 5.18 -19.66 27.07
N TYR A 20 4.37 -20.19 26.13
CA TYR A 20 4.71 -20.18 24.72
C TYR A 20 4.92 -18.76 24.18
N ASN A 21 4.03 -17.83 24.53
CA ASN A 21 4.12 -16.44 24.08
C ASN A 21 5.42 -15.77 24.54
N LYS A 22 5.86 -16.03 25.78
CA LYS A 22 7.16 -15.54 26.27
C LYS A 22 8.33 -16.05 25.44
N LEU A 23 8.32 -17.34 25.09
CA LEU A 23 9.33 -17.96 24.23
C LEU A 23 9.30 -17.36 22.81
N ARG A 24 8.12 -17.32 22.19
CA ARG A 24 7.90 -16.76 20.86
C ARG A 24 8.39 -15.31 20.77
N LEU A 25 8.05 -14.45 21.74
CA LEU A 25 8.50 -13.06 21.80
C LEU A 25 10.03 -12.93 21.93
N LYS A 26 10.70 -13.88 22.62
CA LYS A 26 12.16 -13.89 22.69
C LYS A 26 12.77 -14.10 21.30
N TYR A 27 12.34 -15.13 20.58
CA TYR A 27 12.86 -15.42 19.24
C TYR A 27 12.42 -14.40 18.20
N GLN A 28 11.23 -13.80 18.35
CA GLN A 28 10.80 -12.67 17.53
C GLN A 28 11.74 -11.47 17.69
N ARG A 29 12.15 -11.13 18.92
CA ARG A 29 13.13 -10.06 19.13
C ARG A 29 14.51 -10.40 18.56
N LEU A 30 14.99 -11.63 18.78
CA LEU A 30 16.26 -12.10 18.25
C LEU A 30 16.29 -12.04 16.72
N ALA A 31 15.25 -12.56 16.06
CA ALA A 31 15.08 -12.50 14.62
C ALA A 31 14.96 -11.05 14.11
N GLY A 32 14.17 -10.22 14.79
CA GLY A 32 13.98 -8.81 14.45
C GLY A 32 15.26 -8.00 14.51
N GLN A 33 16.08 -8.22 15.55
CA GLN A 33 17.39 -7.57 15.70
C GLN A 33 18.34 -7.99 14.58
N ALA A 34 18.51 -9.30 14.36
CA ALA A 34 19.37 -9.81 13.29
C ALA A 34 18.95 -9.32 11.90
N ALA A 35 17.64 -9.32 11.61
CA ALA A 35 17.08 -8.84 10.35
C ALA A 35 17.25 -7.32 10.19
N ALA A 36 17.07 -6.54 11.25
CA ALA A 36 17.30 -5.10 11.24
C ALA A 36 18.78 -4.76 11.00
N ASP A 37 19.69 -5.45 11.69
CA ASP A 37 21.14 -5.25 11.53
C ASP A 37 21.60 -5.65 10.13
N PHE A 38 21.12 -6.78 9.60
CA PHE A 38 21.35 -7.18 8.22
C PHE A 38 20.81 -6.14 7.23
N SER A 39 19.60 -5.63 7.45
CA SER A 39 18.98 -4.59 6.61
C SER A 39 19.77 -3.28 6.64
N ASN A 40 20.22 -2.84 7.82
CA ASN A 40 20.97 -1.60 8.01
C ASN A 40 22.36 -1.66 7.38
N ASN A 41 22.98 -2.84 7.38
CA ASN A 41 24.31 -3.07 6.81
C ASN A 41 24.29 -3.60 5.37
N PHE A 42 23.11 -3.79 4.76
CA PHE A 42 22.95 -4.47 3.47
C PHE A 42 23.88 -3.92 2.37
N ALA A 43 23.90 -2.60 2.19
CA ALA A 43 24.73 -1.95 1.17
C ALA A 43 26.23 -1.96 1.51
N THR A 44 26.61 -2.27 2.75
CA THR A 44 28.00 -2.49 3.17
C THR A 44 28.41 -3.93 2.88
N LEU A 45 27.52 -4.89 3.16
CA LEU A 45 27.72 -6.33 2.99
C LEU A 45 27.78 -6.73 1.51
N PHE A 46 26.92 -6.13 0.68
CA PHE A 46 26.81 -6.45 -0.74
C PHE A 46 26.89 -5.17 -1.57
N LYS A 47 27.65 -5.18 -2.67
CA LYS A 47 27.76 -4.06 -3.61
C LYS A 47 27.05 -4.32 -4.94
N SER A 48 26.65 -5.56 -5.18
CA SER A 48 25.97 -5.99 -6.39
C SER A 48 25.16 -7.28 -6.14
N ILE A 49 24.34 -7.67 -7.11
CA ILE A 49 23.68 -8.97 -7.08
C ILE A 49 24.69 -10.13 -7.19
N ASP A 50 25.84 -9.94 -7.85
CA ASP A 50 26.92 -10.92 -7.87
C ASP A 50 27.50 -11.13 -6.46
N ASP A 51 27.63 -10.07 -5.66
CA ASP A 51 28.04 -10.19 -4.27
C ASP A 51 27.03 -10.99 -3.45
N ILE A 52 25.73 -10.75 -3.64
CA ILE A 52 24.66 -11.51 -2.98
C ILE A 52 24.79 -13.00 -3.35
N HIS A 53 24.85 -13.33 -4.64
CA HIS A 53 25.00 -14.72 -5.10
C HIS A 53 26.22 -15.42 -4.47
N ASN A 54 27.37 -14.75 -4.46
CA ASN A 54 28.64 -15.37 -4.06
C ASN A 54 28.91 -15.36 -2.55
N LYS A 55 28.35 -14.39 -1.80
CA LYS A 55 28.74 -14.12 -0.41
C LYS A 55 27.59 -14.23 0.58
N CYS A 56 26.32 -14.31 0.14
CA CYS A 56 25.19 -14.22 1.06
C CYS A 56 25.18 -15.36 2.10
N ALA A 57 25.51 -16.59 1.70
CA ALA A 57 25.68 -17.70 2.63
C ALA A 57 26.78 -17.45 3.67
N ASP A 58 27.93 -16.92 3.26
CA ASP A 58 29.06 -16.60 4.15
C ASP A 58 28.70 -15.49 5.18
N VAL A 59 27.72 -14.64 4.86
CA VAL A 59 27.21 -13.61 5.78
C VAL A 59 26.10 -14.13 6.69
N VAL A 60 25.17 -14.91 6.16
CA VAL A 60 23.93 -15.29 6.86
C VAL A 60 24.11 -16.51 7.76
N LEU A 61 24.94 -17.49 7.36
CA LEU A 61 25.19 -18.68 8.17
C LEU A 61 25.77 -18.36 9.55
N PRO A 62 26.77 -17.45 9.71
CA PRO A 62 27.24 -17.05 11.03
C PRO A 62 26.15 -16.39 11.90
N ILE A 63 25.30 -15.54 11.31
CA ILE A 63 24.20 -14.88 12.04
C ILE A 63 23.20 -15.93 12.55
N MET A 64 22.85 -16.92 11.72
CA MET A 64 21.98 -18.02 12.14
C MET A 64 22.66 -18.93 13.17
N HIS A 65 23.97 -19.17 13.06
CA HIS A 65 24.73 -19.93 14.05
C HIS A 65 24.69 -19.24 15.42
N GLU A 66 24.95 -17.95 15.50
CA GLU A 66 24.85 -17.17 16.74
C GLU A 66 23.45 -17.26 17.36
N ALA A 67 22.40 -17.21 16.55
CA ALA A 67 21.03 -17.37 17.03
C ALA A 67 20.74 -18.79 17.56
N ALA A 68 21.29 -19.83 16.92
CA ALA A 68 21.17 -21.21 17.38
C ALA A 68 21.94 -21.44 18.70
N GLU A 69 23.10 -20.81 18.87
CA GLU A 69 23.86 -20.85 20.13
C GLU A 69 23.08 -20.23 21.30
N VAL A 70 22.24 -19.21 21.06
CA VAL A 70 21.31 -18.69 22.08
C VAL A 70 20.32 -19.78 22.50
N ALA A 71 19.81 -20.58 21.56
CA ALA A 71 18.89 -21.68 21.85
C ALA A 71 19.57 -22.78 22.67
N VAL A 72 20.79 -23.18 22.28
CA VAL A 72 21.61 -24.15 23.02
C VAL A 72 21.85 -23.66 24.45
N ALA A 73 22.29 -22.41 24.61
CA ALA A 73 22.53 -21.82 25.93
C ALA A 73 21.26 -21.80 26.81
N ASP A 74 20.09 -21.51 26.22
CA ASP A 74 18.81 -21.56 26.93
C ASP A 74 18.41 -22.97 27.36
N LEU A 75 18.68 -23.98 26.53
CA LEU A 75 18.39 -25.38 26.84
C LEU A 75 19.32 -25.89 27.95
N VAL A 76 20.62 -25.58 27.85
CA VAL A 76 21.61 -25.86 28.89
C VAL A 76 21.22 -25.22 30.23
N ALA A 77 20.78 -23.96 30.21
CA ALA A 77 20.30 -23.26 31.40
C ALA A 77 19.06 -23.91 32.05
N GLN A 78 18.30 -24.72 31.30
CA GLN A 78 17.14 -25.49 31.77
C GLN A 78 17.46 -26.94 32.15
N GLY A 79 18.75 -27.29 32.19
CA GLY A 79 19.23 -28.60 32.62
C GLY A 79 19.35 -29.64 31.50
N PHE A 80 19.25 -29.23 30.24
CA PHE A 80 19.54 -30.09 29.08
C PHE A 80 21.03 -29.97 28.77
N TYR A 81 21.88 -30.71 29.50
CA TYR A 81 23.34 -30.58 29.39
C TYR A 81 23.97 -31.41 28.26
N ASP A 82 23.20 -32.31 27.66
CA ASP A 82 23.60 -33.18 26.55
C ASP A 82 23.37 -32.53 25.18
N ILE A 83 22.87 -31.30 25.14
CA ILE A 83 22.61 -30.58 23.90
C ILE A 83 23.75 -29.64 23.56
N ASP A 84 24.32 -29.84 22.37
CA ASP A 84 25.23 -28.91 21.72
C ASP A 84 24.56 -28.35 20.46
N PHE A 85 25.32 -27.55 19.70
CA PHE A 85 24.85 -27.00 18.43
C PHE A 85 24.43 -28.10 17.45
N ASP A 86 25.18 -29.20 17.38
CA ASP A 86 24.93 -30.27 16.41
C ASP A 86 23.60 -30.97 16.71
N ALA A 87 23.37 -31.31 17.99
CA ALA A 87 22.11 -31.85 18.45
C ALA A 87 20.95 -30.87 18.23
N PHE A 88 21.14 -29.57 18.47
CA PHE A 88 20.09 -28.57 18.20
C PHE A 88 19.79 -28.42 16.70
N ALA A 89 20.81 -28.48 15.84
CA ALA A 89 20.66 -28.39 14.39
C ALA A 89 19.77 -29.52 13.84
N GLU A 90 19.80 -30.71 14.44
CA GLU A 90 18.90 -31.81 14.09
C GLU A 90 17.43 -31.47 14.35
N TYR A 91 17.10 -30.86 15.51
CA TYR A 91 15.74 -30.36 15.79
C TYR A 91 15.32 -29.22 14.89
N PHE A 92 16.28 -28.41 14.43
CA PHE A 92 16.00 -27.26 13.58
C PHE A 92 15.86 -27.60 12.09
N ALA A 93 16.48 -28.67 11.62
CA ALA A 93 16.45 -29.08 10.21
C ALA A 93 15.04 -29.09 9.56
N PRO A 94 13.95 -29.54 10.21
CA PRO A 94 12.60 -29.49 9.64
C PRO A 94 12.04 -28.07 9.44
N TYR A 95 12.56 -27.09 10.18
CA TYR A 95 12.10 -25.70 10.18
C TYR A 95 12.97 -24.78 9.33
N TYR A 96 14.16 -25.24 8.93
CA TYR A 96 15.08 -24.49 8.08
C TYR A 96 14.50 -24.29 6.68
N LYS A 97 14.29 -23.01 6.30
CA LYS A 97 13.74 -22.61 4.99
C LYS A 97 14.57 -21.58 4.24
N TRP A 98 15.76 -21.24 4.74
CA TRP A 98 16.60 -20.19 4.16
C TRP A 98 16.95 -20.48 2.70
N GLU A 99 17.26 -21.73 2.36
CA GLU A 99 17.63 -22.11 1.00
C GLU A 99 16.48 -21.91 0.01
N GLU A 100 15.26 -22.30 0.39
CA GLU A 100 14.05 -22.07 -0.42
C GLU A 100 13.77 -20.57 -0.59
N ASP A 101 13.93 -19.80 0.47
CA ASP A 101 13.69 -18.36 0.46
C ASP A 101 14.74 -17.60 -0.37
N PHE A 102 16.02 -17.97 -0.23
CA PHE A 102 17.13 -17.40 -0.99
C PHE A 102 17.03 -17.75 -2.49
N ALA A 103 16.59 -18.97 -2.80
CA ALA A 103 16.39 -19.45 -4.16
C ALA A 103 15.48 -18.54 -5.00
N VAL A 104 14.53 -17.83 -4.38
CA VAL A 104 13.65 -16.86 -5.07
C VAL A 104 14.45 -15.71 -5.71
N ILE A 105 15.50 -15.24 -5.03
CA ILE A 105 16.37 -14.18 -5.54
C ILE A 105 17.44 -14.76 -6.45
N ASP A 106 18.05 -15.86 -6.02
CA ASP A 106 19.11 -16.52 -6.76
C ASP A 106 18.66 -16.99 -8.14
N ASP A 107 17.43 -17.52 -8.28
CA ASP A 107 16.88 -17.91 -9.59
C ASP A 107 16.73 -16.73 -10.55
N LYS A 108 16.41 -15.52 -10.04
CA LYS A 108 16.33 -14.31 -10.87
C LYS A 108 17.71 -13.91 -11.37
N TYR A 109 18.73 -14.03 -10.51
CA TYR A 109 20.11 -13.80 -10.90
C TYR A 109 20.59 -14.83 -11.93
N MET A 110 20.33 -16.12 -11.68
CA MET A 110 20.73 -17.21 -12.56
C MET A 110 20.03 -17.13 -13.92
N ALA A 111 18.79 -16.65 -14.00
CA ALA A 111 18.11 -16.38 -15.27
C ALA A 111 18.74 -15.23 -16.09
N ILE A 112 19.57 -14.37 -15.47
CA ILE A 112 20.34 -13.34 -16.18
C ILE A 112 21.64 -13.93 -16.72
N VAL A 113 22.30 -14.82 -15.97
CA VAL A 113 23.65 -15.31 -16.32
C VAL A 113 23.69 -16.66 -17.04
N LEU A 114 22.60 -17.43 -17.02
CA LEU A 114 22.48 -18.73 -17.65
C LEU A 114 21.45 -18.75 -18.79
N LYS A 115 21.62 -19.70 -19.71
CA LYS A 115 20.58 -20.08 -20.68
C LYS A 115 19.50 -20.94 -20.01
N ALA A 116 18.36 -21.11 -20.69
CA ALA A 116 17.21 -21.85 -20.16
C ALA A 116 17.54 -23.30 -19.76
N GLU A 117 18.32 -24.02 -20.57
CA GLU A 117 18.72 -25.41 -20.29
C GLU A 117 19.65 -25.50 -19.06
N GLU A 118 20.60 -24.56 -18.95
CA GLU A 118 21.54 -24.46 -17.84
C GLU A 118 20.83 -24.09 -16.53
N LEU A 119 19.84 -23.21 -16.60
CA LEU A 119 19.00 -22.82 -15.46
C LEU A 119 18.17 -24.00 -14.94
N ASP A 120 17.64 -24.84 -15.84
CA ASP A 120 16.87 -26.02 -15.45
C ASP A 120 17.75 -27.08 -14.78
N ALA A 121 18.96 -27.31 -15.32
CA ALA A 121 19.96 -28.17 -14.71
C ALA A 121 20.37 -27.66 -13.32
N TYR A 122 20.63 -26.35 -13.19
CA TYR A 122 20.95 -25.71 -11.91
C TYR A 122 19.85 -25.93 -10.86
N ARG A 123 18.59 -25.68 -11.24
CA ARG A 123 17.43 -25.87 -10.35
C ARG A 123 17.27 -27.33 -9.92
N THR A 124 17.51 -28.27 -10.83
CA THR A 124 17.43 -29.71 -10.55
C THR A 124 18.51 -30.13 -9.57
N GLN A 125 19.76 -29.75 -9.80
CA GLN A 125 20.86 -30.07 -8.89
C GLN A 125 20.66 -29.44 -7.50
N ARG A 126 20.24 -28.17 -7.42
CA ARG A 126 19.91 -27.54 -6.13
C ARG A 126 18.83 -28.34 -5.41
N ARG A 127 17.79 -28.79 -6.11
CA ARG A 127 16.70 -29.60 -5.53
C ARG A 127 17.17 -30.95 -5.00
N GLU A 128 18.14 -31.57 -5.65
CA GLU A 128 18.76 -32.84 -5.24
C GLU A 128 19.77 -32.67 -4.11
N SER A 129 20.38 -31.49 -4.02
CA SER A 129 21.32 -31.11 -2.95
C SER A 129 20.59 -30.51 -1.75
N ARG A 130 19.24 -30.45 -1.79
CA ARG A 130 18.43 -29.95 -0.68
C ARG A 130 18.59 -30.86 0.52
N GLY A 131 18.80 -30.22 1.66
CA GLY A 131 18.68 -30.87 2.95
C GLY A 131 19.99 -31.52 3.38
N ARG A 132 20.71 -30.77 4.20
CA ARG A 132 20.73 -31.02 5.65
C ARG A 132 21.56 -29.90 6.28
N TRP A 133 21.01 -29.17 7.25
CA TRP A 133 21.85 -28.49 8.23
C TRP A 133 22.46 -29.60 9.09
N VAL A 134 23.60 -30.15 8.66
CA VAL A 134 24.33 -31.15 9.45
C VAL A 134 25.32 -30.38 10.32
N GLY A 135 25.16 -30.56 11.64
CA GLY A 135 26.07 -30.09 12.65
C GLY A 135 27.53 -30.49 12.37
N GLY A 136 28.44 -29.60 12.73
CA GLY A 136 29.88 -29.80 12.62
C GLY A 136 30.60 -28.61 11.99
N GLY A 137 30.60 -27.46 12.68
CA GLY A 137 31.60 -26.37 12.77
C GLY A 137 32.32 -25.78 11.53
N PHE A 138 32.38 -26.47 10.40
CA PHE A 138 33.06 -26.09 9.16
C PHE A 138 32.40 -26.73 7.91
N GLY A 139 31.40 -27.61 8.06
CA GLY A 139 30.80 -28.40 6.97
C GLY A 139 29.61 -27.78 6.23
N VAL A 140 28.79 -26.93 6.86
CA VAL A 140 27.58 -26.36 6.23
C VAL A 140 27.93 -25.26 5.24
N SER A 141 28.83 -24.33 5.61
CA SER A 141 29.38 -23.35 4.67
C SER A 141 30.09 -24.05 3.51
N GLY A 142 30.85 -25.14 3.77
CA GLY A 142 31.52 -25.93 2.74
C GLY A 142 30.59 -26.76 1.84
N ALA A 143 29.48 -27.30 2.36
CA ALA A 143 28.53 -28.12 1.60
C ALA A 143 27.50 -27.28 0.86
N VAL A 144 27.03 -26.16 1.42
CA VAL A 144 26.15 -25.20 0.74
C VAL A 144 26.92 -24.46 -0.35
N LYS A 145 28.09 -23.89 -0.01
CA LYS A 145 28.99 -23.29 -1.01
C LYS A 145 29.48 -24.34 -1.98
N GLY A 146 29.77 -25.56 -1.54
CA GLY A 146 30.17 -26.68 -2.37
C GLY A 146 29.06 -27.18 -3.30
N ALA A 147 27.79 -27.15 -2.91
CA ALA A 147 26.66 -27.54 -3.77
C ALA A 147 26.27 -26.43 -4.75
N MET A 148 26.22 -25.18 -4.28
CA MET A 148 26.01 -24.01 -5.15
C MET A 148 27.16 -23.83 -6.13
N GLN A 149 28.41 -23.86 -5.63
CA GLN A 149 29.60 -23.80 -6.47
C GLN A 149 29.70 -25.05 -7.32
N ALA A 150 29.61 -26.29 -6.84
CA ALA A 150 29.71 -27.47 -7.72
C ALA A 150 28.58 -27.55 -8.76
N GLY A 151 27.41 -26.97 -8.52
CA GLY A 151 26.39 -26.81 -9.56
C GLY A 151 26.77 -25.77 -10.60
N ALA A 152 27.23 -24.59 -10.16
CA ALA A 152 27.82 -23.61 -11.06
C ALA A 152 29.12 -24.09 -11.72
N MET A 153 29.88 -24.99 -11.09
CA MET A 153 31.20 -25.47 -11.50
C MET A 153 31.05 -26.65 -12.44
N ASN A 154 30.04 -27.54 -12.33
CA ASN A 154 29.73 -28.52 -13.37
C ASN A 154 29.18 -27.82 -14.63
N LEU A 155 28.41 -26.74 -14.47
CA LEU A 155 28.01 -25.85 -15.56
C LEU A 155 29.20 -25.08 -16.16
N ALA A 156 30.09 -24.54 -15.32
CA ALA A 156 31.25 -23.76 -15.76
C ALA A 156 32.40 -24.62 -16.29
N THR A 157 32.67 -25.80 -15.74
CA THR A 157 33.74 -26.70 -16.21
C THR A 157 33.30 -27.56 -17.39
N GLY A 158 31.99 -27.85 -17.54
CA GLY A 158 31.43 -28.36 -18.79
C GLY A 158 31.39 -27.31 -19.92
N ALA A 159 31.40 -26.01 -19.56
CA ALA A 159 31.37 -24.88 -20.49
C ALA A 159 32.71 -24.11 -20.62
N VAL A 160 33.81 -24.53 -19.98
CA VAL A 160 35.14 -23.95 -20.26
C VAL A 160 35.81 -24.81 -21.31
N HIS A 161 35.35 -24.60 -22.54
CA HIS A 161 36.15 -24.52 -23.77
C HIS A 161 35.32 -24.16 -25.02
N GLY A 162 33.99 -24.03 -24.92
CA GLY A 162 33.11 -23.99 -26.10
C GLY A 162 32.31 -22.70 -26.39
N LEU A 163 32.33 -21.66 -25.54
CA LEU A 163 31.46 -20.47 -25.80
C LEU A 163 32.10 -19.11 -25.46
N PHE A 164 33.40 -18.95 -25.71
CA PHE A 164 34.04 -17.62 -25.78
C PHE A 164 34.17 -17.07 -27.22
N ASN A 165 33.55 -17.71 -28.22
CA ASN A 165 33.38 -17.14 -29.57
C ASN A 165 32.01 -16.42 -29.64
N LEU A 166 31.90 -15.16 -29.21
CA LEU A 166 32.21 -13.94 -29.99
C LEU A 166 31.34 -13.77 -31.25
N THR A 167 30.00 -13.75 -31.11
CA THR A 167 29.11 -13.13 -32.13
C THR A 167 27.81 -12.56 -31.54
N ALA A 168 27.90 -11.73 -30.49
CA ALA A 168 26.82 -10.80 -30.07
C ALA A 168 27.35 -9.66 -29.15
N LYS A 169 28.64 -9.31 -29.25
CA LYS A 169 29.28 -8.32 -28.38
C LYS A 169 28.85 -6.90 -28.75
N GLY A 170 27.95 -6.34 -27.96
CA GLY A 170 27.61 -4.92 -27.94
C GLY A 170 26.34 -4.63 -27.13
N ILE A 171 25.33 -5.50 -27.23
CA ILE A 171 23.99 -5.26 -26.65
C ILE A 171 23.71 -6.16 -25.42
N SER A 172 24.19 -7.41 -25.39
CA SER A 172 23.87 -8.35 -24.29
C SER A 172 24.59 -8.04 -22.98
N ALA A 173 25.91 -7.78 -22.99
CA ALA A 173 26.66 -7.50 -21.76
C ALA A 173 26.20 -6.23 -21.04
N VAL A 174 25.77 -5.22 -21.80
CA VAL A 174 25.16 -3.99 -21.25
C VAL A 174 23.77 -4.31 -20.70
N GLY A 175 22.96 -5.05 -21.44
CA GLY A 175 21.63 -5.48 -20.99
C GLY A 175 21.67 -6.32 -19.71
N ASP A 176 22.61 -7.25 -19.58
CA ASP A 176 22.78 -8.08 -18.39
C ASP A 176 23.28 -7.27 -17.20
N ALA A 177 24.20 -6.33 -17.41
CA ALA A 177 24.65 -5.41 -16.37
C ALA A 177 23.50 -4.52 -15.86
N LEU A 178 22.63 -4.02 -16.75
CA LEU A 178 21.44 -3.26 -16.38
C LEU A 178 20.46 -4.13 -15.57
N LYS A 179 20.12 -5.34 -16.03
CA LYS A 179 19.25 -6.27 -15.30
C LYS A 179 19.79 -6.64 -13.92
N LYS A 180 21.10 -6.87 -13.82
CA LYS A 180 21.77 -7.15 -12.53
C LYS A 180 21.67 -5.95 -11.58
N SER A 181 21.88 -4.75 -12.11
CA SER A 181 21.73 -3.51 -11.35
C SER A 181 20.27 -3.29 -10.91
N GLU A 182 19.31 -3.50 -11.81
CA GLU A 182 17.87 -3.41 -11.50
C GLU A 182 17.49 -4.41 -10.40
N LEU A 183 17.91 -5.68 -10.52
CA LEU A 183 17.62 -6.71 -9.52
C LEU A 183 18.24 -6.39 -8.16
N TYR A 184 19.47 -5.86 -8.12
CA TYR A 184 20.12 -5.45 -6.88
C TYR A 184 19.43 -4.23 -6.23
N ASN A 185 19.04 -3.24 -7.03
CA ASN A 185 18.43 -2.00 -6.56
C ASN A 185 16.92 -2.11 -6.28
N ASP A 186 16.27 -3.20 -6.68
CA ASP A 186 14.88 -3.49 -6.34
C ASP A 186 14.73 -3.64 -4.81
N PRO A 187 13.94 -2.76 -4.15
CA PRO A 187 13.69 -2.87 -2.71
C PRO A 187 13.12 -4.24 -2.30
N ALA A 188 12.40 -4.92 -3.20
CA ALA A 188 11.87 -6.26 -2.94
C ALA A 188 12.97 -7.31 -2.79
N THR A 189 14.13 -7.16 -3.46
CA THR A 189 15.28 -8.06 -3.31
C THR A 189 15.83 -8.00 -1.90
N LYS A 190 16.11 -6.79 -1.41
CA LYS A 190 16.55 -6.58 -0.03
C LYS A 190 15.50 -7.10 0.97
N GLN A 191 14.24 -6.73 0.78
CA GLN A 191 13.18 -7.12 1.70
C GLN A 191 12.97 -8.63 1.76
N ALA A 192 13.08 -9.34 0.62
CA ALA A 192 12.99 -10.79 0.58
C ALA A 192 14.08 -11.45 1.43
N LEU A 193 15.33 -11.00 1.33
CA LEU A 193 16.45 -11.54 2.11
C LEU A 193 16.33 -11.22 3.61
N VAL A 194 15.92 -9.99 3.95
CA VAL A 194 15.63 -9.59 5.33
C VAL A 194 14.54 -10.47 5.95
N ASN A 195 13.45 -10.70 5.21
CA ASN A 195 12.35 -11.54 5.65
C ASN A 195 12.76 -13.02 5.76
N ALA A 196 13.58 -13.51 4.84
CA ALA A 196 14.11 -14.88 4.86
C ALA A 196 14.95 -15.13 6.13
N LEU A 197 15.84 -14.19 6.46
CA LEU A 197 16.69 -14.27 7.66
C LEU A 197 15.84 -14.22 8.93
N TYR A 198 14.88 -13.29 8.98
CA TYR A 198 13.93 -13.20 10.08
C TYR A 198 13.20 -14.52 10.28
N ARG A 199 12.62 -15.10 9.22
CA ARG A 199 11.87 -16.36 9.32
C ARG A 199 12.74 -17.52 9.78
N ALA A 200 13.95 -17.64 9.23
CA ALA A 200 14.88 -18.70 9.59
C ALA A 200 15.20 -18.66 11.10
N ILE A 201 15.61 -17.50 11.63
CA ILE A 201 15.90 -17.34 13.06
C ILE A 201 14.64 -17.48 13.90
N PHE A 202 13.53 -16.87 13.49
CA PHE A 202 12.29 -16.92 14.23
C PHE A 202 11.84 -18.37 14.41
N SER A 203 11.94 -19.22 13.37
CA SER A 203 11.53 -20.62 13.40
C SER A 203 12.31 -21.50 14.39
N MET A 204 13.45 -21.04 14.92
CA MET A 204 14.24 -21.76 15.94
C MET A 204 13.45 -21.99 17.24
N HIS A 205 12.42 -21.19 17.51
CA HIS A 205 11.55 -21.44 18.67
C HIS A 205 10.78 -22.77 18.56
N PHE A 206 10.47 -23.26 17.36
CA PHE A 206 9.85 -24.58 17.19
C PHE A 206 10.84 -25.70 17.46
N ALA A 207 12.06 -25.59 16.94
CA ALA A 207 13.15 -26.52 17.24
C ALA A 207 13.45 -26.59 18.75
N TYR A 208 13.43 -25.43 19.42
CA TYR A 208 13.54 -25.34 20.86
C TYR A 208 12.41 -26.11 21.58
N ILE A 209 11.15 -25.92 21.14
CA ILE A 209 9.99 -26.61 21.72
C ILE A 209 10.14 -28.12 21.53
N ASP A 210 10.54 -28.58 20.35
CA ASP A 210 10.72 -30.01 20.06
C ASP A 210 11.82 -30.61 20.94
N ALA A 211 12.97 -29.93 21.07
CA ALA A 211 14.08 -30.37 21.91
C ALA A 211 13.67 -30.53 23.39
N VAL A 212 12.84 -29.60 23.90
CA VAL A 212 12.31 -29.66 25.26
C VAL A 212 11.27 -30.78 25.40
N ASN A 213 10.28 -30.83 24.50
CA ASN A 213 9.15 -31.76 24.61
C ASN A 213 9.55 -33.22 24.37
N ASP A 214 10.58 -33.48 23.56
CA ASP A 214 11.15 -34.83 23.36
C ASP A 214 11.68 -35.43 24.68
N ARG A 215 12.30 -34.60 25.52
CA ARG A 215 12.89 -35.01 26.81
C ARG A 215 11.94 -34.82 28.00
N LYS A 216 11.05 -33.83 27.93
CA LYS A 216 10.06 -33.50 28.96
C LYS A 216 8.70 -33.27 28.27
N PRO A 217 7.95 -34.35 27.98
CA PRO A 217 6.67 -34.27 27.29
C PRO A 217 5.73 -33.26 27.94
N GLU A 218 4.95 -32.57 27.11
CA GLU A 218 3.94 -31.58 27.52
C GLU A 218 4.47 -30.32 28.22
N SER A 219 5.77 -30.05 28.17
CA SER A 219 6.35 -28.82 28.75
C SER A 219 5.91 -27.54 28.02
N TYR A 220 5.80 -27.61 26.69
CA TYR A 220 5.25 -26.56 25.85
C TYR A 220 4.06 -27.09 25.05
N THR A 221 2.84 -26.75 25.48
CA THR A 221 1.58 -27.16 24.82
C THR A 221 0.72 -25.99 24.35
N GLY A 222 1.18 -24.75 24.59
CA GLY A 222 0.46 -23.53 24.21
C GLY A 222 0.83 -22.95 22.84
N PHE A 223 1.60 -23.67 22.03
CA PHE A 223 1.92 -23.25 20.66
C PHE A 223 0.71 -23.41 19.73
N VAL A 224 0.66 -22.65 18.64
CA VAL A 224 -0.42 -22.80 17.64
C VAL A 224 -0.09 -23.97 16.72
N THR A 225 -1.01 -24.91 16.60
CA THR A 225 -0.90 -26.00 15.63
C THR A 225 -1.40 -25.55 14.25
N THR A 226 -0.98 -26.23 13.19
CA THR A 226 -1.50 -25.94 11.82
C THR A 226 -3.02 -26.11 11.73
N ASP A 227 -3.60 -27.05 12.50
CA ASP A 227 -5.05 -27.24 12.56
C ASP A 227 -5.76 -26.07 13.24
N ASP A 228 -5.19 -25.55 14.34
CA ASP A 228 -5.72 -24.39 15.04
C ASP A 228 -5.63 -23.12 14.16
N GLU A 229 -4.49 -22.87 13.52
CA GLU A 229 -4.28 -21.77 12.57
C GLU A 229 -5.31 -21.85 11.43
N THR A 230 -5.46 -23.03 10.81
CA THR A 230 -6.41 -23.25 9.72
C THR A 230 -7.85 -23.02 10.18
N LYS A 231 -8.20 -23.50 11.37
CA LYS A 231 -9.54 -23.35 11.94
C LYS A 231 -9.82 -21.89 12.28
N ALA A 232 -8.88 -21.18 12.91
CA ALA A 232 -8.99 -19.76 13.22
C ALA A 232 -9.23 -18.94 11.95
N SER A 233 -8.41 -19.13 10.92
CA SER A 233 -8.56 -18.45 9.62
C SER A 233 -9.93 -18.71 8.98
N ARG A 234 -10.44 -19.94 9.03
CA ARG A 234 -11.78 -20.25 8.50
C ARG A 234 -12.91 -19.58 9.27
N LEU A 235 -12.77 -19.45 10.60
CA LEU A 235 -13.76 -18.73 11.42
C LEU A 235 -13.79 -17.25 11.02
N LEU A 236 -12.63 -16.61 10.91
CA LEU A 236 -12.49 -15.21 10.53
C LEU A 236 -12.99 -14.95 9.10
N GLN A 237 -12.64 -15.80 8.13
CA GLN A 237 -13.14 -15.70 6.76
C GLN A 237 -14.67 -15.84 6.67
N ASN A 238 -15.29 -16.64 7.53
CA ASN A 238 -16.75 -16.74 7.56
C ASN A 238 -17.41 -15.50 8.17
N VAL A 239 -16.76 -14.84 9.13
CA VAL A 239 -17.19 -13.53 9.66
C VAL A 239 -17.11 -12.49 8.56
N GLU A 240 -15.95 -12.36 7.91
CA GLU A 240 -15.70 -11.40 6.83
C GLU A 240 -16.67 -11.60 5.64
N ALA A 241 -16.97 -12.86 5.29
CA ALA A 241 -17.93 -13.19 4.24
C ALA A 241 -19.41 -12.98 4.64
N GLY A 242 -19.70 -12.47 5.84
CA GLY A 242 -21.06 -12.22 6.32
C GLY A 242 -21.90 -13.48 6.54
N ARG A 243 -21.25 -14.64 6.75
CA ARG A 243 -21.93 -15.94 6.93
C ARG A 243 -22.30 -16.22 8.38
N VAL A 244 -21.75 -15.46 9.31
CA VAL A 244 -22.00 -15.60 10.76
C VAL A 244 -23.12 -14.65 11.18
N PRO A 245 -24.15 -15.12 11.93
CA PRO A 245 -25.18 -14.25 12.49
C PRO A 245 -24.59 -13.15 13.37
N LYS A 246 -25.16 -11.93 13.34
CA LYS A 246 -24.59 -10.74 14.01
C LYS A 246 -24.33 -10.95 15.50
N GLU A 247 -25.25 -11.62 16.18
CA GLU A 247 -25.18 -11.96 17.59
C GLU A 247 -24.07 -12.97 17.94
N ALA A 248 -23.60 -13.75 16.96
CA ALA A 248 -22.56 -14.76 17.13
C ALA A 248 -21.16 -14.27 16.75
N ILE A 249 -21.04 -13.17 15.97
CA ILE A 249 -19.76 -12.65 15.46
C ILE A 249 -18.72 -12.52 16.58
N LYS A 250 -19.08 -11.85 17.67
CA LYS A 250 -18.16 -11.61 18.79
C LYS A 250 -17.60 -12.90 19.37
N GLN A 251 -18.44 -13.91 19.61
CA GLN A 251 -17.98 -15.18 20.15
C GLN A 251 -17.13 -15.96 19.14
N VAL A 252 -17.53 -15.99 17.86
CA VAL A 252 -16.77 -16.66 16.80
C VAL A 252 -15.36 -16.07 16.65
N MET A 253 -15.23 -14.73 16.75
CA MET A 253 -13.93 -14.07 16.71
C MET A 253 -13.10 -14.38 17.96
N LEU A 254 -13.70 -14.43 19.15
CA LEU A 254 -13.00 -14.85 20.37
C LEU A 254 -12.54 -16.31 20.28
N ASP A 255 -13.36 -17.20 19.71
CA ASP A 255 -12.99 -18.61 19.48
C ASP A 255 -11.81 -18.71 18.51
N ALA A 256 -11.81 -17.91 17.43
CA ALA A 256 -10.69 -17.82 16.49
C ALA A 256 -9.41 -17.32 17.19
N PHE A 257 -9.53 -16.29 18.03
CA PHE A 257 -8.41 -15.76 18.81
C PHE A 257 -7.82 -16.77 19.80
N GLN A 258 -8.65 -17.58 20.45
CA GLN A 258 -8.17 -18.60 21.39
C GLN A 258 -7.35 -19.70 20.68
N LEU A 259 -7.74 -20.03 19.45
CA LEU A 259 -7.00 -20.96 18.58
C LEU A 259 -5.68 -20.36 18.11
N ASP A 260 -5.72 -19.14 17.56
CA ASP A 260 -4.55 -18.43 17.06
C ASP A 260 -4.58 -16.92 17.41
N PRO A 261 -3.93 -16.52 18.52
CA PRO A 261 -3.88 -15.12 18.93
C PRO A 261 -2.84 -14.29 18.16
N TYR A 262 -2.13 -14.90 17.21
CA TYR A 262 -1.13 -14.25 16.37
C TYR A 262 -1.65 -13.90 14.97
N ASN A 263 -2.89 -14.26 14.67
CA ASN A 263 -3.53 -13.99 13.39
C ASN A 263 -3.87 -12.49 13.24
N GLU A 264 -3.26 -11.82 12.28
CA GLU A 264 -3.47 -10.38 12.03
C GLU A 264 -4.91 -10.05 11.61
N ASP A 265 -5.58 -10.94 10.89
CA ASP A 265 -6.96 -10.74 10.42
C ASP A 265 -7.93 -10.58 11.60
N PHE A 266 -7.67 -11.26 12.73
CA PHE A 266 -8.46 -11.09 13.94
C PHE A 266 -8.45 -9.62 14.39
N PHE A 267 -7.26 -9.01 14.47
CA PHE A 267 -7.11 -7.64 14.94
C PHE A 267 -7.75 -6.64 13.97
N GLN A 268 -7.57 -6.87 12.66
CA GLN A 268 -8.17 -6.02 11.63
C GLN A 268 -9.70 -6.06 11.67
N LEU A 269 -10.28 -7.27 11.67
CA LEU A 269 -11.73 -7.46 11.74
C LEU A 269 -12.29 -6.94 13.06
N TRP A 270 -11.61 -7.18 14.18
CA TRP A 270 -12.11 -6.76 15.50
C TRP A 270 -12.19 -5.24 15.59
N LEU A 271 -11.17 -4.55 15.08
CA LEU A 271 -11.14 -3.10 15.01
C LEU A 271 -12.30 -2.55 14.16
N GLY A 272 -12.59 -3.19 13.03
CA GLY A 272 -13.71 -2.81 12.15
C GLY A 272 -15.08 -3.01 12.77
N GLU A 273 -15.30 -4.13 13.47
CA GLU A 273 -16.59 -4.50 14.05
C GLU A 273 -16.88 -3.81 15.41
N PHE A 274 -15.86 -3.69 16.26
CA PHE A 274 -16.04 -3.29 17.66
C PHE A 274 -15.24 -2.05 18.08
N GLY A 275 -14.31 -1.58 17.25
CA GLY A 275 -13.45 -0.45 17.57
C GLY A 275 -12.38 -0.76 18.62
N ASP A 276 -11.72 0.30 19.10
CA ASP A 276 -10.63 0.22 20.09
C ASP A 276 -10.52 1.51 20.91
N GLN A 277 -11.67 2.03 21.36
CA GLN A 277 -11.74 3.31 22.07
C GLN A 277 -10.80 3.39 23.30
N ASN A 278 -10.58 2.27 23.99
CA ASN A 278 -9.78 2.20 25.22
C ASN A 278 -8.33 1.72 24.99
N GLY A 279 -7.93 1.49 23.73
CA GLY A 279 -6.62 0.92 23.39
C GLY A 279 -6.41 -0.49 23.94
N GLU A 280 -7.49 -1.25 24.13
CA GLU A 280 -7.46 -2.62 24.65
C GLU A 280 -6.97 -3.60 23.57
N LEU A 281 -7.37 -3.38 22.31
CA LEU A 281 -6.93 -4.18 21.17
C LEU A 281 -5.42 -3.97 20.90
N GLU A 282 -4.93 -2.73 20.96
CA GLU A 282 -3.48 -2.45 20.83
C GLU A 282 -2.65 -3.08 21.97
N LYS A 283 -3.18 -3.09 23.20
CA LYS A 283 -2.53 -3.78 24.32
C LYS A 283 -2.49 -5.29 24.10
N LEU A 284 -3.59 -5.86 23.59
CA LEU A 284 -3.69 -7.28 23.28
C LEU A 284 -2.70 -7.69 22.18
N GLU A 285 -2.65 -6.91 21.10
CA GLU A 285 -1.69 -7.04 20.01
C GLU A 285 -0.25 -6.99 20.53
N SER A 286 0.08 -5.98 21.33
CA SER A 286 1.41 -5.81 21.92
C SER A 286 1.80 -6.98 22.80
N TYR A 287 0.85 -7.56 23.56
CA TYR A 287 1.10 -8.73 24.38
C TYR A 287 1.51 -9.94 23.53
N PHE A 288 0.86 -10.17 22.39
CA PHE A 288 1.18 -11.29 21.49
C PHE A 288 2.31 -11.00 20.48
N GLY A 289 2.83 -9.78 20.47
CA GLY A 289 3.90 -9.36 19.56
C GLY A 289 3.40 -9.23 18.12
N VAL A 290 2.14 -8.88 17.92
CA VAL A 290 1.58 -8.54 16.60
C VAL A 290 1.74 -7.03 16.38
N SER A 291 1.72 -6.56 15.11
CA SER A 291 1.84 -5.12 14.82
C SER A 291 1.12 -4.75 13.50
N VAL A 292 -0.20 -4.66 13.58
CA VAL A 292 -1.15 -4.40 12.49
C VAL A 292 -2.23 -3.38 12.89
N VAL A 293 -2.58 -3.23 14.17
CA VAL A 293 -3.69 -2.37 14.59
C VAL A 293 -3.44 -0.91 14.21
N SER A 294 -2.24 -0.37 14.47
CA SER A 294 -1.95 1.03 14.18
C SER A 294 -1.98 1.37 12.68
N SER A 295 -1.49 0.48 11.80
CA SER A 295 -1.63 0.66 10.35
C SER A 295 -3.09 0.55 9.92
N THR A 296 -3.83 -0.42 10.45
CA THR A 296 -5.25 -0.60 10.14
C THR A 296 -6.09 0.61 10.53
N LYS A 297 -5.83 1.21 11.70
CA LYS A 297 -6.49 2.47 12.12
C LYS A 297 -6.27 3.59 11.09
N ARG A 298 -5.05 3.72 10.55
CA ARG A 298 -4.76 4.72 9.50
C ARG A 298 -5.54 4.43 8.23
N ASP A 299 -5.56 3.18 7.78
CA ASP A 299 -6.24 2.78 6.55
C ASP A 299 -7.76 3.01 6.67
N LEU A 300 -8.36 2.66 7.82
CA LEU A 300 -9.76 2.91 8.12
C LEU A 300 -10.11 4.41 8.12
N ILE A 301 -9.26 5.25 8.71
CA ILE A 301 -9.45 6.71 8.72
C ILE A 301 -9.36 7.28 7.31
N GLN A 302 -8.38 6.85 6.52
CA GLN A 302 -8.22 7.29 5.14
C GLN A 302 -9.42 6.86 4.28
N ALA A 303 -9.87 5.62 4.42
CA ALA A 303 -11.04 5.10 3.71
C ALA A 303 -12.31 5.87 4.10
N HIS A 304 -12.54 6.11 5.40
CA HIS A 304 -13.71 6.86 5.84
C HIS A 304 -13.63 8.32 5.35
N LYS A 305 -12.46 8.96 5.43
CA LYS A 305 -12.24 10.30 4.89
C LYS A 305 -12.53 10.37 3.40
N ALA A 306 -12.09 9.40 2.60
CA ALA A 306 -12.36 9.36 1.17
C ALA A 306 -13.85 9.25 0.81
N SER A 307 -14.68 8.76 1.73
CA SER A 307 -16.14 8.65 1.54
C SER A 307 -16.93 9.94 1.89
N LEU A 308 -16.26 10.95 2.44
CA LEU A 308 -16.89 12.16 2.96
C LEU A 308 -16.80 13.34 2.00
N ASP A 309 -17.70 14.31 2.18
CA ASP A 309 -17.75 15.54 1.40
C ASP A 309 -16.96 16.67 2.08
N PHE A 310 -16.15 17.38 1.27
CA PHE A 310 -15.36 18.55 1.67
C PHE A 310 -15.53 19.72 0.70
N SER A 311 -16.59 19.70 -0.11
CA SER A 311 -16.84 20.68 -1.17
C SER A 311 -17.25 22.07 -0.64
N THR A 312 -17.84 22.12 0.55
CA THR A 312 -18.32 23.35 1.20
C THR A 312 -17.79 23.46 2.63
N PRO A 313 -17.75 24.67 3.22
CA PRO A 313 -17.38 24.83 4.62
C PRO A 313 -18.24 24.00 5.58
N GLU A 314 -19.55 23.96 5.34
CA GLU A 314 -20.50 23.21 6.15
C GLU A 314 -20.31 21.69 6.00
N ALA A 315 -19.99 21.22 4.78
CA ALA A 315 -19.61 19.83 4.56
C ALA A 315 -18.30 19.48 5.29
N CYS A 316 -17.29 20.35 5.26
CA CYS A 316 -16.07 20.15 6.05
C CYS A 316 -16.35 20.06 7.55
N ASP A 317 -17.23 20.91 8.10
CA ASP A 317 -17.59 20.90 9.52
C ASP A 317 -18.32 19.58 9.88
N ALA A 318 -19.25 19.12 9.05
CA ALA A 318 -19.95 17.85 9.22
C ALA A 318 -19.01 16.64 9.13
N SER A 319 -18.13 16.63 8.12
CA SER A 319 -17.13 15.57 7.90
C SER A 319 -16.09 15.53 9.01
N LEU A 320 -15.66 16.68 9.54
CA LEU A 320 -14.78 16.75 10.70
C LEU A 320 -15.44 16.13 11.94
N ALA A 321 -16.71 16.43 12.20
CA ALA A 321 -17.46 15.85 13.30
C ALA A 321 -17.61 14.33 13.16
N ALA A 322 -17.92 13.84 11.95
CA ALA A 322 -18.01 12.42 11.65
C ALA A 322 -16.68 11.70 11.87
N LEU A 323 -15.58 12.22 11.31
CA LEU A 323 -14.24 11.64 11.47
C LEU A 323 -13.76 11.69 12.93
N SER A 324 -14.05 12.76 13.66
CA SER A 324 -13.71 12.86 15.08
C SER A 324 -14.38 11.77 15.91
N LYS A 325 -15.68 11.56 15.68
CA LYS A 325 -16.44 10.48 16.32
C LYS A 325 -15.89 9.10 15.96
N TYR A 326 -15.61 8.87 14.68
CA TYR A 326 -15.07 7.59 14.22
C TYR A 326 -13.67 7.33 14.77
N SER A 327 -12.78 8.33 14.72
CA SER A 327 -11.44 8.29 15.31
C SER A 327 -11.46 7.96 16.78
N ALA A 328 -12.39 8.53 17.55
CA ALA A 328 -12.56 8.20 18.96
C ALA A 328 -13.01 6.75 19.16
N ALA A 329 -13.95 6.26 18.34
CA ALA A 329 -14.45 4.88 18.43
C ALA A 329 -13.35 3.84 18.17
N ILE A 330 -12.44 4.12 17.24
CA ILE A 330 -11.31 3.23 16.93
C ILE A 330 -10.04 3.58 17.72
N GLY A 331 -10.07 4.56 18.62
CA GLY A 331 -8.90 4.97 19.41
C GLY A 331 -7.69 5.44 18.58
N TYR A 332 -7.91 6.17 17.49
CA TYR A 332 -6.85 6.66 16.60
C TYR A 332 -6.18 7.93 17.16
N GLN A 333 -4.89 7.82 17.49
CA GLN A 333 -4.14 8.86 18.22
C GLN A 333 -3.64 10.02 17.33
N GLU A 334 -3.45 9.79 16.03
CA GLU A 334 -2.85 10.78 15.13
C GLU A 334 -3.89 11.79 14.56
N PHE A 335 -5.16 11.71 14.99
CA PHE A 335 -6.26 12.51 14.45
C PHE A 335 -6.10 14.03 14.64
N ALA A 336 -5.31 14.46 15.62
CA ALA A 336 -5.02 15.88 15.82
C ALA A 336 -4.40 16.52 14.56
N LYS A 337 -3.54 15.80 13.84
CA LYS A 337 -2.93 16.28 12.59
C LYS A 337 -3.93 16.31 11.43
N GLU A 338 -4.75 15.26 11.31
CA GLU A 338 -5.82 15.15 10.31
C GLU A 338 -6.85 16.28 10.46
N SER A 339 -7.27 16.57 11.70
CA SER A 339 -8.27 17.62 11.97
C SER A 339 -7.78 19.01 11.59
N GLN A 340 -6.50 19.34 11.83
CA GLN A 340 -5.91 20.61 11.40
C GLN A 340 -5.94 20.79 9.88
N ALA A 341 -5.67 19.73 9.12
CA ALA A 341 -5.74 19.78 7.67
C ALA A 341 -7.17 20.04 7.17
N ILE A 342 -8.18 19.45 7.81
CA ILE A 342 -9.59 19.67 7.47
C ILE A 342 -10.03 21.11 7.83
N ILE A 343 -9.59 21.65 8.98
CA ILE A 343 -9.87 23.04 9.38
C ILE A 343 -9.25 24.04 8.39
N ALA A 344 -8.04 23.77 7.92
CA ALA A 344 -7.40 24.58 6.89
C ALA A 344 -8.19 24.52 5.56
N LEU A 345 -8.59 23.32 5.12
CA LEU A 345 -9.42 23.14 3.93
C LEU A 345 -10.77 23.85 4.05
N ARG A 346 -11.43 23.77 5.21
CA ARG A 346 -12.67 24.51 5.51
C ARG A 346 -12.49 26.01 5.33
N SER A 347 -11.37 26.55 5.81
CA SER A 347 -11.04 27.98 5.69
C SER A 347 -10.76 28.38 4.24
N GLU A 348 -10.14 27.48 3.45
CA GLU A 348 -9.93 27.68 2.02
C GLU A 348 -11.25 27.69 1.24
N ARG A 349 -12.15 26.72 1.48
CA ARG A 349 -13.48 26.68 0.83
C ARG A 349 -14.32 27.90 1.15
N ASP A 350 -14.23 28.39 2.38
CA ASP A 350 -14.91 29.61 2.83
C ASP A 350 -14.38 30.84 2.08
N ARG A 351 -13.05 30.95 1.94
CA ARG A 351 -12.42 32.02 1.14
C ARG A 351 -12.82 31.95 -0.33
N GLU A 352 -12.80 30.77 -0.94
CA GLU A 352 -13.22 30.56 -2.33
C GLU A 352 -14.68 30.95 -2.54
N ARG A 353 -15.58 30.53 -1.65
CA ARG A 353 -17.00 30.89 -1.69
C ARG A 353 -17.24 32.39 -1.67
N ARG A 354 -16.47 33.10 -0.82
CA ARG A 354 -16.51 34.55 -0.65
C ARG A 354 -15.71 35.34 -1.68
N THR A 355 -15.02 34.68 -2.62
CA THR A 355 -14.25 35.37 -3.66
C THR A 355 -15.07 35.51 -4.93
N VAL A 356 -15.17 36.73 -5.44
CA VAL A 356 -15.88 37.08 -6.68
C VAL A 356 -14.94 37.93 -7.52
N ASP A 357 -14.65 37.51 -8.75
CA ASP A 357 -13.74 38.21 -9.67
C ASP A 357 -12.39 38.60 -9.05
N GLY A 358 -11.79 37.69 -8.27
CA GLY A 358 -10.50 37.92 -7.60
C GLY A 358 -10.56 38.76 -6.32
N VAL A 359 -11.74 39.26 -5.93
CA VAL A 359 -11.94 40.02 -4.69
C VAL A 359 -12.59 39.14 -3.63
N THR A 360 -11.96 39.00 -2.47
CA THR A 360 -12.52 38.27 -1.32
C THR A 360 -13.35 39.20 -0.44
N TYR A 361 -14.62 38.88 -0.25
CA TYR A 361 -15.57 39.67 0.55
C TYR A 361 -15.59 39.23 2.02
N SER A 362 -15.98 40.12 2.93
CA SER A 362 -16.00 39.85 4.37
C SER A 362 -17.09 38.88 4.82
N SER A 363 -18.13 38.66 4.01
CA SER A 363 -19.25 37.75 4.31
C SER A 363 -19.82 37.11 3.05
N ASP A 364 -20.54 36.00 3.22
CA ASP A 364 -21.25 35.32 2.12
C ASP A 364 -22.32 36.21 1.50
N ALA A 365 -23.00 37.03 2.31
CA ALA A 365 -24.01 37.98 1.84
C ALA A 365 -23.39 39.03 0.90
N ALA A 366 -22.24 39.60 1.29
CA ALA A 366 -21.53 40.58 0.45
C ALA A 366 -20.99 39.93 -0.85
N ALA A 367 -20.50 38.69 -0.78
CA ALA A 367 -20.10 37.95 -1.97
C ALA A 367 -21.29 37.61 -2.89
N ALA A 368 -22.47 37.29 -2.32
CA ALA A 368 -23.68 37.02 -3.09
C ALA A 368 -24.18 38.28 -3.81
N GLU A 369 -24.15 39.43 -3.13
CA GLU A 369 -24.50 40.73 -3.73
C GLU A 369 -23.53 41.09 -4.86
N ALA A 370 -22.22 40.90 -4.66
CA ALA A 370 -21.22 41.12 -5.70
C ALA A 370 -21.37 40.16 -6.89
N LYS A 371 -21.71 38.88 -6.65
CA LYS A 371 -22.00 37.92 -7.73
C LYS A 371 -23.22 38.35 -8.54
N ASP A 372 -24.28 38.80 -7.87
CA ASP A 372 -25.48 39.30 -8.54
C ASP A 372 -25.19 40.58 -9.35
N GLU A 373 -24.47 41.54 -8.78
CA GLU A 373 -24.06 42.75 -9.50
C GLU A 373 -23.19 42.43 -10.72
N LEU A 374 -22.20 41.54 -10.57
CA LEU A 374 -21.36 41.08 -11.67
C LEU A 374 -22.18 40.37 -12.75
N ALA A 375 -23.12 39.51 -12.35
CA ALA A 375 -24.02 38.81 -13.28
C ALA A 375 -24.91 39.80 -14.04
N ARG A 376 -25.28 40.92 -13.43
CA ARG A 376 -26.05 42.00 -14.03
C ARG A 376 -25.20 43.04 -14.76
N THR A 377 -23.87 42.94 -14.76
CA THR A 377 -22.99 43.93 -15.39
C THR A 377 -22.49 43.48 -16.75
N VAL A 378 -22.59 44.36 -17.75
CA VAL A 378 -22.07 44.14 -19.11
C VAL A 378 -21.37 45.38 -19.61
N LYS A 379 -20.07 45.27 -19.93
CA LYS A 379 -19.25 46.38 -20.44
C LYS A 379 -19.31 47.64 -19.54
N GLY A 380 -19.35 47.44 -18.22
CA GLY A 380 -19.39 48.52 -17.23
C GLY A 380 -20.76 49.13 -16.96
N VAL A 381 -21.85 48.54 -17.49
CA VAL A 381 -23.24 48.97 -17.21
C VAL A 381 -23.96 47.88 -16.41
N THR A 382 -24.48 48.24 -15.25
CA THR A 382 -25.27 47.36 -14.38
C THR A 382 -26.74 47.44 -14.76
N TYR A 383 -27.35 46.30 -15.07
CA TYR A 383 -28.77 46.17 -15.44
C TYR A 383 -29.64 45.83 -14.23
N SER A 384 -30.95 46.09 -14.32
CA SER A 384 -31.89 45.80 -13.23
C SER A 384 -32.12 44.31 -12.99
N THR A 385 -31.99 43.47 -14.02
CA THR A 385 -32.11 42.01 -13.90
C THR A 385 -31.03 41.27 -14.70
N PRO A 386 -30.72 40.02 -14.35
CA PRO A 386 -29.79 39.18 -15.13
C PRO A 386 -30.27 38.95 -16.57
N GLU A 387 -31.58 38.83 -16.84
CA GLU A 387 -32.05 38.67 -18.23
C GLU A 387 -31.80 39.91 -19.09
N ALA A 388 -31.92 41.11 -18.50
CA ALA A 388 -31.60 42.36 -19.19
C ALA A 388 -30.11 42.45 -19.53
N ALA A 389 -29.24 42.03 -18.61
CA ALA A 389 -27.80 41.90 -18.86
C ALA A 389 -27.52 40.88 -19.97
N GLU A 390 -28.15 39.72 -19.96
CA GLU A 390 -27.94 38.68 -20.99
C GLU A 390 -28.38 39.13 -22.39
N THR A 391 -29.48 39.89 -22.46
CA THR A 391 -29.92 40.54 -23.69
C THR A 391 -28.86 41.52 -24.20
N ALA A 392 -28.25 42.30 -23.31
CA ALA A 392 -27.18 43.23 -23.67
C ALA A 392 -25.86 42.54 -24.07
N ARG A 393 -25.51 41.38 -23.46
CA ARG A 393 -24.34 40.57 -23.86
C ARG A 393 -24.48 40.07 -25.29
N THR A 394 -25.67 39.61 -25.65
CA THR A 394 -25.95 39.02 -26.97
C THR A 394 -26.26 40.06 -28.06
N GLN A 395 -26.44 41.34 -27.70
CA GLN A 395 -26.73 42.42 -28.63
C GLN A 395 -25.52 42.76 -29.51
N LYS A 396 -25.64 42.49 -30.82
CA LYS A 396 -24.63 42.79 -31.84
C LYS A 396 -24.63 44.28 -32.15
N LYS A 397 -23.46 44.91 -32.05
CA LYS A 397 -23.24 46.27 -32.55
C LYS A 397 -23.27 46.25 -34.07
N VAL A 398 -24.00 47.21 -34.61
CA VAL A 398 -24.17 47.41 -36.04
C VAL A 398 -23.24 48.53 -36.47
N GLY A 399 -22.13 48.17 -37.12
CA GLY A 399 -21.12 49.12 -37.58
C GLY A 399 -21.42 49.70 -38.95
N ILE A 400 -20.60 50.65 -39.39
CA ILE A 400 -20.69 51.32 -40.71
C ILE A 400 -20.83 50.30 -41.86
N TRP A 401 -20.12 49.18 -41.79
CA TRP A 401 -20.19 48.10 -42.79
C TRP A 401 -21.57 47.47 -42.94
N PHE A 402 -22.38 47.42 -41.89
CA PHE A 402 -23.74 46.94 -41.99
C PHE A 402 -24.64 47.94 -42.74
N PHE A 403 -24.47 49.24 -42.47
CA PHE A 403 -25.18 50.27 -43.22
C PHE A 403 -24.72 50.32 -44.69
N LEU A 404 -23.43 50.06 -44.95
CA LEU A 404 -22.92 49.90 -46.30
C LEU A 404 -23.53 48.66 -46.99
N ALA A 405 -23.64 47.54 -46.28
CA ALA A 405 -24.30 46.33 -46.79
C ALA A 405 -25.80 46.57 -47.07
N LEU A 406 -26.50 47.36 -46.25
CA LEU A 406 -27.88 47.81 -46.50
C LEU A 406 -28.01 48.63 -47.79
N LEU A 407 -26.96 49.35 -48.20
CA LEU A 407 -26.95 50.14 -49.44
C LEU A 407 -26.58 49.30 -50.66
N VAL A 408 -25.59 48.41 -50.54
CA VAL A 408 -25.05 47.62 -51.66
C VAL A 408 -25.89 46.36 -51.93
N PHE A 409 -26.40 45.71 -50.88
CA PHE A 409 -27.20 44.49 -50.96
C PHE A 409 -28.50 44.60 -50.14
N PRO A 410 -29.40 45.56 -50.45
CA PRO A 410 -30.62 45.85 -49.68
C PRO A 410 -31.60 44.67 -49.60
N GLN A 411 -31.56 43.76 -50.57
CA GLN A 411 -32.47 42.61 -50.67
C GLN A 411 -32.15 41.50 -49.67
N ILE A 412 -30.87 41.30 -49.36
CA ILE A 412 -30.40 40.15 -48.57
C ILE A 412 -30.06 40.56 -47.14
N THR A 413 -29.59 41.80 -46.95
CA THR A 413 -29.19 42.35 -45.64
C THR A 413 -30.26 42.23 -44.53
N PRO A 414 -31.57 42.39 -44.80
CA PRO A 414 -32.63 42.23 -43.78
C PRO A 414 -32.66 40.82 -43.17
N PHE A 415 -32.44 39.77 -43.97
CA PHE A 415 -32.46 38.39 -43.50
C PHE A 415 -31.29 38.09 -42.55
N PHE A 416 -30.16 38.78 -42.67
CA PHE A 416 -29.05 38.65 -41.71
C PHE A 416 -29.42 39.17 -40.31
N THR A 417 -30.36 40.11 -40.20
CA THR A 417 -30.82 40.66 -38.91
C THR A 417 -31.82 39.75 -38.18
N LEU A 418 -32.34 38.72 -38.85
CA LEU A 418 -33.17 37.69 -38.20
C LEU A 418 -32.35 36.78 -37.27
N ARG A 419 -31.03 36.73 -37.45
CA ARG A 419 -30.12 36.02 -36.53
C ARG A 419 -30.23 36.60 -35.10
N LYS A 420 -30.00 35.77 -34.10
CA LYS A 420 -30.03 36.17 -32.68
C LYS A 420 -28.99 37.29 -32.43
N GLY A 421 -29.39 38.32 -31.70
CA GLY A 421 -28.53 39.44 -31.28
C GLY A 421 -28.76 40.80 -31.98
N TYR A 422 -29.57 40.90 -33.03
CA TYR A 422 -29.96 42.22 -33.60
C TYR A 422 -31.21 42.77 -32.90
N SER A 423 -31.26 44.08 -32.64
CA SER A 423 -32.43 44.70 -32.00
C SER A 423 -33.66 44.72 -32.92
N THR A 424 -34.86 44.76 -32.33
CA THR A 424 -36.13 44.90 -33.07
C THR A 424 -36.10 46.13 -33.98
N THR A 425 -35.56 47.24 -33.53
CA THR A 425 -35.42 48.47 -34.32
C THR A 425 -34.53 48.26 -35.55
N ILE A 426 -33.38 47.58 -35.40
CA ILE A 426 -32.50 47.28 -36.54
C ILE A 426 -33.18 46.33 -37.54
N ARG A 427 -33.92 45.34 -37.04
CA ARG A 427 -34.73 44.45 -37.89
C ARG A 427 -35.74 45.25 -38.69
N VAL A 428 -36.56 46.06 -38.02
CA VAL A 428 -37.58 46.90 -38.65
C VAL A 428 -36.97 47.87 -39.67
N ILE A 429 -35.89 48.58 -39.32
CA ILE A 429 -35.20 49.50 -40.23
C ILE A 429 -34.68 48.74 -41.47
N SER A 430 -34.06 47.58 -41.26
CA SER A 430 -33.48 46.82 -42.37
C SER A 430 -34.56 46.32 -43.33
N PHE A 431 -35.66 45.77 -42.80
CA PHE A 431 -36.80 45.32 -43.61
C PHE A 431 -37.53 46.48 -44.29
N ALA A 432 -37.72 47.62 -43.61
CA ALA A 432 -38.32 48.81 -44.20
C ALA A 432 -37.47 49.38 -45.34
N TRP A 433 -36.13 49.38 -45.17
CA TRP A 433 -35.19 49.80 -46.21
C TRP A 433 -35.18 48.85 -47.41
N GLY A 434 -35.17 47.54 -47.16
CA GLY A 434 -35.31 46.53 -48.21
C GLY A 434 -36.60 46.71 -49.02
N ALA A 435 -37.72 46.92 -48.34
CA ALA A 435 -39.04 47.15 -48.96
C ALA A 435 -39.08 48.43 -49.82
N LEU A 436 -38.55 49.55 -49.31
CA LEU A 436 -38.43 50.80 -50.05
C LEU A 436 -37.58 50.62 -51.32
N PHE A 437 -36.45 49.92 -51.22
CA PHE A 437 -35.57 49.67 -52.36
C PHE A 437 -36.22 48.79 -53.43
N THR A 438 -36.97 47.74 -53.05
CA THR A 438 -37.80 46.97 -54.00
C THR A 438 -38.86 47.82 -54.69
N SER A 439 -39.51 48.74 -53.96
CA SER A 439 -40.57 49.59 -54.53
C SER A 439 -40.04 50.63 -55.53
N LEU A 440 -38.84 51.17 -55.29
CA LEU A 440 -38.13 52.06 -56.22
C LEU A 440 -37.66 51.35 -57.50
N PHE A 441 -37.21 50.10 -57.41
CA PHE A 441 -36.82 49.33 -58.60
C PHE A 441 -38.03 48.86 -59.43
N PHE A 442 -39.15 48.51 -58.79
CA PHE A 442 -40.38 48.16 -59.51
C PHE A 442 -41.02 49.36 -60.23
N THR A 443 -40.84 50.58 -59.73
CA THR A 443 -41.34 51.81 -60.39
C THR A 443 -40.43 52.31 -61.52
N MET A 444 -39.14 51.95 -61.54
CA MET A 444 -38.23 52.25 -62.65
C MET A 444 -38.24 51.21 -63.78
N GLY A 445 -38.85 50.03 -63.58
CA GLY A 445 -39.00 48.99 -64.61
C GLY A 445 -40.19 49.15 -65.56
N HIS A 446 -41.02 50.19 -65.37
CA HIS A 446 -42.20 50.47 -66.20
C HIS A 446 -42.18 51.87 -66.85
N ARG A 447 -40.98 52.36 -67.21
CA ARG A 447 -40.81 53.48 -68.13
C ARG A 447 -39.89 53.12 -69.29
#